data_AF-A0A962S4E9-F1
#
_entry.id   AF-A0A962S4E9-F1
#
_cell.length_a   1.000
_cell.length_b   1.000
_cell.length_c   1.000
_cell.angle_alpha   90.00
_cell.angle_beta   90.00
_cell.angle_gamma   90.00
#
_symmetry.space_group_name_H-M   'P 1'
#
loop_
_entity.id
_entity.type
_entity.pdbx_description
1 polymer ?
#
loop_
_entity_poly.entity_id
_entity_poly.type
_entity_poly.pdbx_seq_one_letter_code
_entity_poly.pdbx_strand_id
1 'polypeptide(L)'
;MKKATQTRQLHPHQFFLLMASVFTVYIGYGIVLPVLPFLLEEMLQNSTRFSVAWHTGMIAGIYMLALFVFAPLWGRISDRIGRRPVILVGLGGCVLTLASFGLATNLWLAYLARALGGALVSAVLPVSLAYVSDTSMPAMRARRFAWMAAASTLGFMVGPLLGGWLTGSTVILPSGAVVSGFFSTPFFTASASGALVWLLVWRWLPTTSPLPFLVS
;
A
#
# COMPACT_ATOMS: atom_id res chain seq x y z
N MET A 1 10.65 -21.47 -38.35
CA MET A 1 11.22 -20.18 -37.89
C MET A 1 10.71 -19.87 -36.47
N LYS A 2 11.50 -20.16 -35.43
CA LYS A 2 11.17 -19.80 -34.04
C LYS A 2 11.25 -18.29 -33.90
N LYS A 3 10.12 -17.58 -33.82
CA LYS A 3 10.11 -16.20 -33.34
C LYS A 3 10.72 -16.23 -31.93
N ALA A 4 11.93 -15.70 -31.78
CA ALA A 4 12.54 -15.49 -30.49
C ALA A 4 11.53 -14.72 -29.64
N THR A 5 11.04 -15.35 -28.57
CA THR A 5 10.24 -14.70 -27.54
C THR A 5 11.09 -13.57 -27.01
N GLN A 6 10.88 -12.34 -27.52
CA GLN A 6 11.49 -11.13 -26.98
C GLN A 6 11.08 -11.07 -25.51
N THR A 7 11.97 -11.53 -24.63
CA THR A 7 11.83 -11.37 -23.19
C THR A 7 11.86 -9.88 -22.97
N ARG A 8 10.69 -9.28 -22.70
CA ARG A 8 10.56 -7.85 -22.44
C ARG A 8 11.40 -7.55 -21.20
N GLN A 9 12.61 -7.04 -21.41
CA GLN A 9 13.54 -6.80 -20.33
C GLN A 9 13.02 -5.64 -19.48
N LEU A 10 12.90 -5.86 -18.18
CA LEU A 10 12.53 -4.81 -17.24
C LEU A 10 13.61 -3.73 -17.24
N HIS A 11 13.24 -2.53 -17.70
CA HIS A 11 14.12 -1.38 -17.63
C HIS A 11 14.30 -0.90 -16.17
N PRO A 12 15.45 -0.27 -15.84
CA PRO A 12 15.72 0.18 -14.47
C PRO A 12 14.64 1.08 -13.86
N HIS A 13 14.07 2.00 -14.65
CA HIS A 13 13.01 2.89 -14.20
C HIS A 13 11.71 2.13 -13.84
N GLN A 14 11.36 1.07 -14.57
CA GLN A 14 10.17 0.25 -14.29
C GLN A 14 10.34 -0.52 -12.98
N PHE A 15 11.54 -1.06 -12.76
CA PHE A 15 11.85 -1.74 -11.50
C PHE A 15 11.76 -0.77 -10.31
N PHE A 16 12.29 0.44 -10.46
CA PHE A 16 12.18 1.48 -9.44
C PHE A 16 10.72 1.85 -9.11
N LEU A 17 9.85 1.95 -10.12
CA LEU A 17 8.42 2.21 -9.89
C LEU A 17 7.74 1.07 -9.10
N LEU A 18 8.09 -0.19 -9.36
CA LEU A 18 7.58 -1.33 -8.59
C LEU A 18 8.08 -1.31 -7.16
N MET A 19 9.35 -0.98 -6.94
CA MET A 19 9.91 -0.78 -5.59
C MET A 19 9.21 0.36 -4.86
N ALA A 20 9.00 1.51 -5.51
CA ALA A 20 8.30 2.66 -4.95
C ALA A 20 6.84 2.32 -4.59
N SER A 21 6.18 1.51 -5.42
CA SER A 21 4.80 1.04 -5.16
C SER A 21 4.73 0.21 -3.87
N VAL A 22 5.63 -0.76 -3.74
CA VAL A 22 5.71 -1.59 -2.53
C VAL A 22 6.12 -0.76 -1.32
N PHE A 23 7.17 0.05 -1.45
CA PHE A 23 7.66 0.93 -0.37
C PHE A 23 6.54 1.82 0.19
N THR A 24 5.75 2.45 -0.68
CA THR A 24 4.65 3.35 -0.27
C THR A 24 3.53 2.62 0.48
N VAL A 25 3.17 1.42 0.03
CA VAL A 25 2.21 0.56 0.73
C VAL A 25 2.70 0.23 2.15
N TYR A 26 3.97 -0.10 2.30
CA TYR A 26 4.55 -0.47 3.59
C TYR A 26 4.78 0.74 4.52
N ILE A 27 5.03 1.93 3.97
CA ILE A 27 4.95 3.19 4.74
C ILE A 27 3.56 3.37 5.30
N GLY A 28 2.53 3.30 4.45
CA GLY A 28 1.14 3.48 4.86
C GLY A 28 0.74 2.49 5.96
N TYR A 29 1.13 1.22 5.82
CA TYR A 29 0.91 0.23 6.87
C TYR A 29 1.70 0.53 8.16
N GLY A 30 2.98 0.90 8.05
CA GLY A 30 3.83 1.21 9.20
C GLY A 30 3.37 2.44 9.97
N ILE A 31 2.83 3.46 9.30
CA ILE A 31 2.24 4.66 9.92
C ILE A 31 1.04 4.31 10.81
N VAL A 32 0.19 3.38 10.38
CA VAL A 32 -1.03 3.01 11.12
C VAL A 32 -0.68 2.44 12.50
N LEU A 33 0.42 1.69 12.64
CA LEU A 33 0.72 0.98 13.88
C LEU A 33 0.87 1.87 15.13
N PRO A 34 1.74 2.90 15.15
CA PRO A 34 1.85 3.77 16.31
C PRO A 34 0.67 4.73 16.45
N VAL A 35 -0.03 5.08 15.37
CA VAL A 35 -1.09 6.10 15.38
C VAL A 35 -2.45 5.52 15.77
N LEU A 36 -2.71 4.24 15.44
CA LEU A 36 -4.00 3.58 15.64
C LEU A 36 -4.50 3.61 17.10
N PRO A 37 -3.68 3.33 18.13
CA PRO A 37 -4.15 3.38 19.52
C PRO A 37 -4.64 4.78 19.92
N PHE A 38 -3.90 5.83 19.55
CA PHE A 38 -4.27 7.21 19.88
C PHE A 38 -5.52 7.67 19.15
N LEU A 39 -5.67 7.31 17.87
CA LEU A 39 -6.89 7.57 17.11
C LEU A 39 -8.10 6.89 17.78
N LEU A 40 -7.94 5.68 18.28
CA LEU A 40 -9.00 4.95 18.98
C LEU A 40 -9.31 5.53 20.35
N GLU A 41 -8.32 6.00 21.10
CA GLU A 41 -8.54 6.73 22.37
C GLU A 41 -9.39 7.98 22.14
N GLU A 42 -9.11 8.73 21.08
CA GLU A 42 -9.90 9.91 20.70
C GLU A 42 -11.32 9.56 20.24
N MET A 43 -11.51 8.44 19.52
CA MET A 43 -12.85 7.99 19.12
C MET A 43 -13.68 7.47 20.29
N LEU A 44 -13.03 6.87 21.29
CA LEU A 44 -13.70 6.08 22.32
C LEU A 44 -13.92 6.83 23.63
N GLN A 45 -13.35 8.04 23.80
CA GLN A 45 -13.47 9.12 24.82
C GLN A 45 -13.94 8.81 26.26
N ASN A 46 -14.76 7.77 26.49
CA ASN A 46 -15.27 7.27 27.76
C ASN A 46 -15.08 5.73 27.95
N SER A 47 -14.27 5.07 27.12
CA SER A 47 -14.09 3.60 27.16
C SER A 47 -12.86 3.18 27.95
N THR A 48 -12.91 2.00 28.58
CA THR A 48 -11.77 1.42 29.30
C THR A 48 -10.57 1.18 28.39
N ARG A 49 -9.33 1.30 28.89
CA ARG A 49 -8.08 0.94 28.15
C ARG A 49 -8.14 -0.44 27.48
N PHE A 50 -8.84 -1.39 28.10
CA PHE A 50 -9.08 -2.72 27.53
C PHE A 50 -9.83 -2.67 26.18
N SER A 51 -10.82 -1.78 26.06
CA SER A 51 -11.60 -1.58 24.82
C SER A 51 -10.72 -1.04 23.68
N VAL A 52 -9.85 -0.07 23.97
CA VAL A 52 -8.89 0.47 22.98
C VAL A 52 -7.96 -0.62 22.47
N ALA A 53 -7.35 -1.40 23.37
CA ALA A 53 -6.45 -2.50 22.99
C ALA A 53 -7.17 -3.58 22.17
N TRP A 54 -8.40 -3.93 22.55
CA TRP A 54 -9.25 -4.88 21.82
C TRP A 54 -9.53 -4.40 20.40
N HIS A 55 -9.99 -3.16 20.23
CA HIS A 55 -10.27 -2.59 18.92
C HIS A 55 -9.01 -2.40 18.06
N THR A 56 -7.88 -2.04 18.68
CA THR A 56 -6.57 -1.98 18.00
C THR A 56 -6.22 -3.33 17.38
N GLY A 57 -6.31 -4.40 18.17
CA GLY A 57 -6.03 -5.77 17.71
C GLY A 57 -7.00 -6.23 16.62
N MET A 58 -8.29 -5.96 16.79
CA MET A 58 -9.32 -6.33 15.80
C MET A 58 -9.16 -5.56 14.47
N ILE A 59 -8.82 -4.27 14.51
CA ILE A 59 -8.59 -3.45 13.31
C ILE A 59 -7.30 -3.89 12.58
N ALA A 60 -6.24 -4.18 13.32
CA ALA A 60 -5.03 -4.76 12.72
C ALA A 60 -5.32 -6.16 12.14
N GLY A 61 -6.09 -6.96 12.86
CA GLY A 61 -6.49 -8.31 12.47
C GLY A 61 -7.34 -8.34 11.21
N ILE A 62 -8.37 -7.51 11.09
CA ILE A 62 -9.24 -7.49 9.90
C ILE A 62 -8.47 -7.07 8.64
N TYR A 63 -7.51 -6.14 8.78
CA TYR A 63 -6.64 -5.77 7.67
C TYR A 63 -5.78 -6.96 7.21
N MET A 64 -5.17 -7.68 8.16
CA MET A 64 -4.34 -8.84 7.83
C MET A 64 -5.15 -10.01 7.28
N LEU A 65 -6.35 -10.25 7.83
CA LEU A 65 -7.27 -11.26 7.33
C LEU A 65 -7.69 -10.95 5.89
N ALA A 66 -8.11 -9.72 5.62
CA ALA A 66 -8.44 -9.29 4.26
C ALA A 66 -7.22 -9.40 3.34
N LEU A 67 -6.03 -9.00 3.80
CA LEU A 67 -4.81 -9.13 3.00
C LEU A 67 -4.52 -10.59 2.64
N PHE A 68 -4.65 -11.51 3.60
CA PHE A 68 -4.43 -12.94 3.41
C PHE A 68 -5.45 -13.55 2.43
N VAL A 69 -6.74 -13.24 2.59
CA VAL A 69 -7.82 -13.80 1.75
C VAL A 69 -7.74 -13.29 0.31
N PHE A 70 -7.46 -12.00 0.11
CA PHE A 70 -7.50 -11.38 -1.21
C PHE A 70 -6.18 -11.44 -2.00
N ALA A 71 -5.03 -11.64 -1.34
CA ALA A 71 -3.74 -11.79 -2.01
C ALA A 71 -3.72 -12.85 -3.15
N PRO A 72 -4.19 -14.10 -2.95
CA PRO A 72 -4.21 -15.08 -4.04
C PRO A 72 -5.21 -14.72 -5.15
N LEU A 73 -6.32 -14.07 -4.80
CA LEU A 73 -7.33 -13.63 -5.76
C LEU A 73 -6.74 -12.62 -6.75
N TRP A 74 -6.01 -11.62 -6.26
CA TRP A 74 -5.36 -10.63 -7.12
C TRP A 74 -4.27 -11.22 -8.01
N GLY A 75 -3.55 -12.24 -7.54
CA GLY A 75 -2.63 -13.01 -8.38
C GLY A 75 -3.33 -13.54 -9.63
N ARG A 76 -4.43 -14.29 -9.44
CA ARG A 76 -5.22 -14.87 -10.54
C ARG A 76 -5.85 -13.82 -11.45
N ILE A 77 -6.36 -12.71 -10.88
CA ILE A 77 -6.93 -11.61 -11.66
C ILE A 77 -5.84 -10.99 -12.54
N SER A 78 -4.65 -10.76 -11.98
CA SER A 78 -3.54 -10.13 -12.71
C SER A 78 -2.99 -10.99 -13.85
N ASP A 79 -3.12 -12.32 -13.76
CA ASP A 79 -2.80 -13.22 -14.88
C ASP A 79 -3.75 -13.01 -16.07
N ARG A 80 -5.02 -12.65 -15.81
CA ARG A 80 -6.07 -12.51 -16.84
C ARG A 80 -6.17 -11.12 -17.45
N ILE A 81 -6.10 -10.07 -16.63
CA ILE A 81 -6.27 -8.67 -17.11
C ILE A 81 -4.93 -7.91 -17.24
N GLY A 82 -3.82 -8.57 -16.91
CA GLY A 82 -2.49 -7.97 -16.90
C GLY A 82 -2.08 -7.43 -15.53
N ARG A 83 -0.77 -7.25 -15.36
CA ARG A 83 -0.15 -6.90 -14.07
C ARG A 83 -0.39 -5.43 -13.69
N ARG A 84 -0.19 -4.51 -14.65
CA ARG A 84 -0.32 -3.06 -14.46
C ARG A 84 -1.68 -2.61 -13.90
N PRO A 85 -2.84 -2.99 -14.49
CA PRO A 85 -4.12 -2.51 -13.99
C PRO A 85 -4.38 -2.97 -12.54
N VAL A 86 -3.96 -4.19 -12.18
CA VAL A 86 -4.11 -4.70 -10.82
C VAL A 86 -3.23 -3.95 -9.81
N ILE A 87 -1.99 -3.61 -10.18
CA ILE A 87 -1.11 -2.76 -9.35
C ILE A 87 -1.76 -1.38 -9.13
N LEU A 88 -2.33 -0.78 -10.18
CA LEU A 88 -3.02 0.51 -10.07
C LEU A 88 -4.27 0.44 -9.19
N VAL A 89 -5.04 -0.64 -9.24
CA VAL A 89 -6.18 -0.85 -8.34
C VAL A 89 -5.71 -0.95 -6.89
N GLY A 90 -4.64 -1.71 -6.63
CA GLY A 90 -4.09 -1.84 -5.27
C GLY A 90 -3.54 -0.52 -4.72
N LEU A 91 -2.81 0.24 -5.53
CA LEU A 91 -2.30 1.56 -5.16
C LEU A 91 -3.43 2.57 -4.98
N GLY A 92 -4.43 2.59 -5.87
CA GLY A 92 -5.60 3.46 -5.73
C GLY A 92 -6.41 3.13 -4.48
N GLY A 93 -6.59 1.84 -4.20
CA GLY A 93 -7.17 1.37 -2.95
C GLY A 93 -6.37 1.80 -1.72
N CYS A 94 -5.04 1.76 -1.77
CA CYS A 94 -4.18 2.28 -0.71
C CYS A 94 -4.44 3.76 -0.43
N VAL A 95 -4.44 4.59 -1.48
CA VAL A 95 -4.69 6.05 -1.39
C VAL A 95 -6.05 6.34 -0.78
N LEU A 96 -7.10 5.71 -1.32
CA LEU A 96 -8.48 5.92 -0.88
C LEU A 96 -8.69 5.46 0.56
N THR A 97 -8.20 4.27 0.90
CA THR A 97 -8.45 3.69 2.24
C THR A 97 -7.64 4.38 3.33
N LEU A 98 -6.42 4.87 3.04
CA LEU A 98 -5.67 5.71 3.96
C LEU A 98 -6.34 7.08 4.17
N ALA A 99 -6.80 7.72 3.09
CA ALA A 99 -7.53 8.99 3.21
C ALA A 99 -8.83 8.82 4.02
N SER A 100 -9.63 7.79 3.72
CA SER A 100 -10.84 7.46 4.47
C SER A 100 -10.56 7.11 5.92
N PHE A 101 -9.44 6.42 6.21
CA PHE A 101 -9.04 6.10 7.57
C PHE A 101 -8.61 7.34 8.35
N GLY A 102 -7.90 8.29 7.72
CA GLY A 102 -7.59 9.58 8.32
C GLY A 102 -8.83 10.44 8.59
N LEU A 103 -9.91 10.26 7.83
CA LEU A 103 -11.20 10.92 8.03
C LEU A 103 -12.14 10.15 8.97
N ALA A 104 -11.71 9.02 9.54
CA ALA A 104 -12.59 8.20 10.33
C ALA A 104 -12.98 8.92 11.63
N THR A 105 -14.28 9.08 11.86
CA THR A 105 -14.84 9.70 13.08
C THR A 105 -15.47 8.68 14.04
N ASN A 106 -15.62 7.43 13.59
CA ASN A 106 -16.17 6.35 14.39
C ASN A 106 -15.52 5.00 14.04
N LEU A 107 -15.70 4.02 14.93
CA LEU A 107 -15.16 2.67 14.77
C LEU A 107 -15.59 2.02 13.46
N TRP A 108 -16.86 2.16 13.07
CA TRP A 108 -17.38 1.51 11.87
C TRP A 108 -16.61 1.92 10.62
N LEU A 109 -16.36 3.22 10.44
CA LEU A 109 -15.59 3.74 9.32
C LEU A 109 -14.12 3.30 9.38
N ALA A 110 -13.55 3.22 10.59
CA ALA A 110 -12.20 2.68 10.80
C ALA A 110 -12.09 1.20 10.37
N TYR A 111 -13.02 0.35 10.82
CA TYR A 111 -13.07 -1.06 10.40
C TYR A 111 -13.25 -1.21 8.90
N LEU A 112 -14.20 -0.47 8.31
CA LEU A 112 -14.48 -0.54 6.87
C LEU A 112 -13.28 -0.11 6.05
N ALA A 113 -12.64 1.01 6.39
CA ALA A 113 -11.46 1.51 5.69
C ALA A 113 -10.30 0.50 5.77
N ARG A 114 -10.13 -0.19 6.90
CA ARG A 114 -9.04 -1.16 7.09
C ARG A 114 -9.34 -2.50 6.43
N ALA A 115 -10.58 -2.97 6.44
CA ALA A 115 -11.00 -4.16 5.70
C ALA A 115 -10.82 -3.96 4.18
N LEU A 116 -11.34 -2.85 3.64
CA LEU A 116 -11.15 -2.48 2.24
C LEU A 116 -9.68 -2.24 1.90
N GLY A 117 -8.94 -1.62 2.82
CA GLY A 117 -7.51 -1.43 2.70
C GLY A 117 -6.79 -2.76 2.51
N GLY A 118 -7.02 -3.74 3.38
CA GLY A 118 -6.39 -5.05 3.27
C GLY A 118 -6.77 -5.76 1.97
N ALA A 119 -8.05 -5.72 1.61
CA ALA A 119 -8.57 -6.33 0.39
C ALA A 119 -7.90 -5.76 -0.87
N LEU A 120 -7.79 -4.43 -1.00
CA LEU A 120 -7.24 -3.79 -2.20
C LEU A 120 -5.70 -3.79 -2.21
N VAL A 121 -5.07 -3.46 -1.09
CA VAL A 121 -3.60 -3.32 -0.98
C VAL A 121 -2.90 -4.66 -1.17
N SER A 122 -3.56 -5.78 -0.83
CA SER A 122 -3.03 -7.13 -1.06
C SER A 122 -2.67 -7.44 -2.51
N ALA A 123 -3.16 -6.65 -3.48
CA ALA A 123 -2.78 -6.76 -4.88
C ALA A 123 -1.32 -6.37 -5.15
N VAL A 124 -0.78 -5.37 -4.44
CA VAL A 124 0.43 -4.65 -4.88
C VAL A 124 1.67 -5.53 -4.84
N LEU A 125 1.99 -6.14 -3.70
CA LEU A 125 3.22 -6.94 -3.55
C LEU A 125 3.25 -8.20 -4.44
N PRO A 126 2.26 -9.12 -4.40
CA PRO A 126 2.33 -10.35 -5.18
C PRO A 126 2.33 -10.09 -6.69
N VAL A 127 1.55 -9.11 -7.16
CA VAL A 127 1.49 -8.77 -8.58
C VAL A 127 2.76 -8.04 -9.04
N SER A 128 3.38 -7.24 -8.17
CA SER A 128 4.69 -6.64 -8.47
C SER A 128 5.79 -7.68 -8.55
N LEU A 129 5.79 -8.67 -7.66
CA LEU A 129 6.72 -9.80 -7.72
C LEU A 129 6.51 -10.64 -8.98
N ALA A 130 5.25 -10.88 -9.39
CA ALA A 130 4.93 -11.54 -10.64
C ALA A 130 5.39 -10.71 -11.86
N TYR A 131 5.20 -9.39 -11.85
CA TYR A 131 5.72 -8.50 -12.89
C TYR A 131 7.24 -8.62 -13.00
N VAL A 132 7.96 -8.54 -11.87
CA VAL A 132 9.41 -8.73 -11.82
C VAL A 132 9.77 -10.13 -12.33
N SER A 133 9.03 -11.16 -11.96
CA SER A 133 9.30 -12.52 -12.42
C SER A 133 9.17 -12.63 -13.94
N ASP A 134 8.14 -12.03 -14.53
CA ASP A 134 7.81 -12.13 -15.95
C ASP A 134 8.78 -11.35 -16.84
N THR A 135 9.50 -10.35 -16.29
CA THR A 135 10.34 -9.39 -17.03
C THR A 135 11.81 -9.40 -16.62
N SER A 136 12.22 -10.36 -15.79
CA SER A 136 13.60 -10.55 -15.34
C SER A 136 14.24 -11.78 -15.94
N MET A 137 15.53 -11.66 -16.29
CA MET A 137 16.35 -12.83 -16.59
C MET A 137 16.51 -13.71 -15.33
N PRO A 138 16.57 -15.04 -15.46
CA PRO A 138 16.69 -15.95 -14.31
C PRO A 138 17.83 -15.59 -13.35
N ALA A 139 19.00 -15.24 -13.88
CA ALA A 139 20.18 -14.86 -13.10
C ALA A 139 20.00 -13.59 -12.24
N MET A 140 19.11 -12.68 -12.65
CA MET A 140 18.86 -11.41 -11.95
C MET A 140 17.62 -11.45 -11.06
N ARG A 141 16.78 -12.49 -11.19
CA ARG A 141 15.48 -12.59 -10.52
C ARG A 141 15.64 -12.60 -8.99
N ALA A 142 16.57 -13.41 -8.46
CA ALA A 142 16.85 -13.47 -7.03
C ALA A 142 17.27 -12.10 -6.46
N ARG A 143 18.19 -11.41 -7.16
CA ARG A 143 18.63 -10.06 -6.78
C ARG A 143 17.47 -9.05 -6.77
N ARG A 144 16.59 -9.11 -7.77
CA ARG A 144 15.42 -8.21 -7.86
C ARG A 144 14.39 -8.50 -6.77
N PHE A 145 14.15 -9.76 -6.42
CA PHE A 145 13.32 -10.11 -5.27
C PHE A 145 13.91 -9.62 -3.95
N ALA A 146 15.22 -9.72 -3.76
CA ALA A 146 15.90 -9.17 -2.58
C ALA A 146 15.68 -7.65 -2.46
N TRP A 147 15.80 -6.91 -3.57
CA TRP A 147 15.52 -5.47 -3.59
C TRP A 147 14.05 -5.12 -3.33
N MET A 148 13.10 -5.91 -3.84
CA MET A 148 11.68 -5.74 -3.53
C MET A 148 11.40 -5.96 -2.03
N ALA A 149 12.02 -6.99 -1.43
CA ALA A 149 11.94 -7.23 0.00
C ALA A 149 12.57 -6.09 0.81
N ALA A 150 13.75 -5.61 0.41
CA ALA A 150 14.39 -4.45 1.03
C ALA A 150 13.50 -3.20 0.97
N ALA A 151 12.84 -2.94 -0.16
CA ALA A 151 11.88 -1.84 -0.28
C ALA A 151 10.70 -1.99 0.68
N SER A 152 10.11 -3.19 0.84
CA SER A 152 9.05 -3.40 1.83
C SER A 152 9.52 -3.19 3.27
N THR A 153 10.70 -3.71 3.63
CA THR A 153 11.26 -3.56 4.98
C THR A 153 11.58 -2.11 5.29
N LEU A 154 12.24 -1.39 4.36
CA LEU A 154 12.54 0.04 4.53
C LEU A 154 11.26 0.86 4.67
N GLY A 155 10.24 0.59 3.85
CA GLY A 155 8.96 1.28 3.97
C GLY A 155 8.31 1.05 5.34
N PHE A 156 8.36 -0.20 5.83
CA PHE A 156 7.85 -0.56 7.15
C PHE A 156 8.63 0.10 8.30
N MET A 157 9.94 0.27 8.18
CA MET A 157 10.76 0.96 9.19
C MET A 157 10.52 2.47 9.19
N VAL A 158 10.41 3.07 8.00
CA VAL A 158 10.18 4.51 7.84
C VAL A 158 8.77 4.90 8.26
N GLY A 159 7.78 4.03 8.05
CA GLY A 159 6.38 4.28 8.38
C GLY A 159 6.14 4.76 9.82
N PRO A 160 6.50 4.00 10.86
CA PRO A 160 6.30 4.41 12.25
C PRO A 160 7.03 5.69 12.63
N LEU A 161 8.24 5.90 12.08
CA LEU A 161 9.02 7.13 12.31
C LEU A 161 8.29 8.35 11.76
N LEU A 162 7.80 8.27 10.51
CA LEU A 162 7.01 9.33 9.91
C LEU A 162 5.67 9.51 10.62
N GLY A 163 5.01 8.41 11.00
CA GLY A 163 3.74 8.43 11.71
C GLY A 163 3.84 9.18 13.02
N GLY A 164 4.80 8.81 13.88
CA GLY A 164 4.99 9.47 15.17
C GLY A 164 5.50 10.90 15.07
N TRP A 165 6.37 11.19 14.08
CA TRP A 165 6.86 12.56 13.88
C TRP A 165 5.76 13.51 13.40
N LEU A 166 4.93 13.07 12.45
CA LEU A 166 3.86 13.89 11.88
C LEU A 166 2.71 14.11 12.87
N THR A 167 2.34 13.11 13.68
CA THR A 167 1.34 13.31 14.73
C THR A 167 1.81 14.24 15.84
N GLY A 168 3.12 14.27 16.14
CA GLY A 168 3.70 15.17 17.14
C GLY A 168 3.95 16.60 16.65
N SER A 169 3.90 16.86 15.34
CA SER A 169 4.20 18.17 14.76
C SER A 169 2.99 19.11 14.74
N THR A 170 3.16 20.31 15.29
CA THR A 170 2.19 21.41 15.15
C THR A 170 2.46 22.15 13.85
N VAL A 171 1.44 22.30 12.99
CA VAL A 171 1.56 23.05 11.73
C VAL A 171 0.88 24.40 11.89
N ILE A 172 1.66 25.47 11.77
CA ILE A 172 1.14 26.84 11.73
C ILE A 172 0.92 27.21 10.26
N LEU A 173 -0.34 27.37 9.87
CA LEU A 173 -0.68 27.79 8.51
C LEU A 173 -0.26 29.25 8.28
N PRO A 174 -0.02 29.68 7.01
CA PRO A 174 0.26 31.08 6.67
C PRO A 174 -0.85 32.05 7.11
N SER A 175 -2.07 31.54 7.35
CA SER A 175 -3.20 32.27 7.92
C SER A 175 -3.10 32.53 9.43
N GLY A 176 -2.03 32.08 10.09
CA GLY A 176 -1.87 32.16 11.55
C GLY A 176 -2.66 31.12 12.33
N ALA A 177 -3.42 30.25 11.65
CA ALA A 177 -4.14 29.17 12.29
C ALA A 177 -3.15 28.09 12.77
N VAL A 178 -3.17 27.82 14.07
CA VAL A 178 -2.43 26.69 14.68
C VAL A 178 -3.26 25.44 14.46
N VAL A 179 -2.79 24.57 13.56
CA VAL A 179 -3.35 23.24 13.39
C VAL A 179 -2.46 22.29 14.20
N SER A 180 -2.88 21.98 15.43
CA SER A 180 -2.31 20.86 16.18
C SER A 180 -2.42 19.61 15.31
N GLY A 181 -1.31 18.86 15.15
CA GLY A 181 -1.25 17.70 14.26
C GLY A 181 -2.43 16.78 14.51
N PHE A 182 -3.43 16.82 13.63
CA PHE A 182 -4.52 15.86 13.66
C PHE A 182 -3.89 14.47 13.59
N PHE A 183 -4.37 13.49 14.36
CA PHE A 183 -3.97 12.08 14.21
C PHE A 183 -4.17 11.58 12.76
N SER A 184 -4.97 12.31 11.98
CA SER A 184 -5.20 12.16 10.54
C SER A 184 -4.04 12.57 9.62
N THR A 185 -3.17 13.50 10.03
CA THR A 185 -2.10 14.08 9.21
C THR A 185 -1.16 13.06 8.55
N PRO A 186 -0.63 12.03 9.25
CA PRO A 186 0.27 11.08 8.63
C PRO A 186 -0.44 10.20 7.58
N PHE A 187 -1.76 9.99 7.70
CA PHE A 187 -2.53 9.24 6.71
C PHE A 187 -2.73 10.04 5.43
N PHE A 188 -2.95 11.35 5.52
CA PHE A 188 -3.04 12.21 4.34
C PHE A 188 -1.70 12.36 3.63
N THR A 189 -0.59 12.50 4.35
CA THR A 189 0.74 12.54 3.73
C THR A 189 1.08 11.23 3.04
N ALA A 190 0.76 10.10 3.67
CA ALA A 190 0.92 8.79 3.06
C ALA A 190 0.03 8.63 1.82
N SER A 191 -1.24 9.05 1.90
CA SER A 191 -2.17 9.04 0.77
C SER A 191 -1.68 9.92 -0.39
N ALA A 192 -1.16 11.11 -0.12
CA ALA A 192 -0.57 11.99 -1.13
C ALA A 192 0.66 11.38 -1.82
N SER A 193 1.56 10.76 -1.05
CA SER A 193 2.70 10.03 -1.60
C SER A 193 2.25 8.82 -2.45
N GLY A 194 1.22 8.10 -2.00
CA GLY A 194 0.58 7.03 -2.74
C GLY A 194 -0.04 7.50 -4.04
N ALA A 195 -0.71 8.66 -4.05
CA ALA A 195 -1.30 9.25 -5.24
C ALA A 195 -0.23 9.65 -6.26
N LEU A 196 0.89 10.21 -5.79
CA LEU A 196 2.04 10.51 -6.65
C LEU A 196 2.58 9.23 -7.30
N VAL A 197 2.83 8.18 -6.53
CA VAL A 197 3.33 6.91 -7.06
C VAL A 197 2.32 6.26 -7.99
N TRP A 198 1.02 6.31 -7.66
CA TRP A 198 -0.06 5.85 -8.51
C TRP A 198 -0.05 6.55 -9.87
N LEU A 199 0.11 7.88 -9.90
CA LEU A 199 0.21 8.68 -11.11
C LEU A 199 1.46 8.32 -11.92
N LEU A 200 2.61 8.15 -11.27
CA LEU A 200 3.85 7.76 -11.93
C LEU A 200 3.76 6.36 -12.55
N VAL A 201 3.18 5.40 -11.83
CA VAL A 201 2.91 4.04 -12.34
C VAL A 201 1.92 4.10 -13.49
N TRP A 202 0.87 4.91 -13.37
CA TRP A 202 -0.10 5.10 -14.44
C TRP A 202 0.54 5.73 -15.66
N ARG A 203 1.51 6.65 -15.52
CA ARG A 203 2.13 7.30 -16.67
C ARG A 203 3.21 6.44 -17.33
N TRP A 204 4.02 5.71 -16.56
CA TRP A 204 5.29 5.14 -17.02
C TRP A 204 5.40 3.62 -16.93
N LEU A 205 4.54 2.93 -16.18
CA LEU A 205 4.56 1.46 -16.18
C LEU A 205 3.87 0.95 -17.46
N PRO A 206 4.52 0.13 -18.30
CA PRO A 206 3.89 -0.37 -19.52
C PRO A 206 2.77 -1.36 -19.24
N THR A 207 1.74 -1.39 -20.10
CA THR A 207 0.73 -2.46 -20.06
C THR A 207 1.39 -3.78 -20.44
N THR A 208 1.26 -4.79 -19.59
CA THR A 208 1.53 -6.19 -19.94
C THR A 208 0.24 -6.79 -20.47
N SER A 209 0.26 -7.29 -21.71
CA SER A 209 -0.88 -8.05 -22.26
C SER A 209 -1.02 -9.37 -21.51
N PRO A 210 -2.25 -9.90 -21.34
CA PRO A 210 -2.44 -11.26 -20.86
C PRO A 210 -1.68 -12.23 -21.75
N LEU A 211 -1.15 -13.30 -21.15
CA LEU A 211 -0.36 -14.26 -21.87
C LEU A 211 -1.25 -15.00 -22.91
N PRO A 212 -0.79 -15.18 -24.15
CA PRO A 212 -1.60 -15.69 -25.25
C PRO A 212 -2.12 -17.13 -25.07
N PHE A 213 -1.60 -17.87 -24.08
CA PHE A 213 -1.98 -19.26 -23.79
C PHE A 213 -3.28 -19.44 -22.98
N LEU A 214 -4.01 -18.35 -22.67
CA LEU A 214 -5.32 -18.39 -22.00
C LEU A 214 -6.50 -18.10 -22.95
N VAL A 215 -6.26 -17.99 -24.26
CA VAL A 215 -7.30 -17.70 -25.29
C VAL A 215 -7.50 -18.88 -26.26
N SER A 216 -6.85 -20.03 -26.03
CA SER A 216 -7.02 -21.25 -26.82
C SER A 216 -7.88 -22.28 -26.11
#